data_AF-A0A0R1TXS2-F1
#
_entry.id   AF-A0A0R1TXS2-F1
#
_cell.length_a   1.000
_cell.length_b   1.000
_cell.length_c   1.000
_cell.angle_alpha   90.00
_cell.angle_beta   90.00
_cell.angle_gamma   90.00
#
_symmetry.space_group_name_H-M   'P 1'
#
loop_
_entity.id
_entity.type
_entity.pdbx_description
1 polymer ?
#
loop_
_entity_poly.entity_id
_entity_poly.type
_entity_poly.pdbx_seq_one_letter_code
_entity_poly.pdbx_strand_id
1 'polypeptide(L)' 'MVAQAGRKKVTRRNGILRETFPAIFVVELNQEENDFERVSYSYADLLTKSIEISFDDVATA' A
#
# COMPACT_ATOMS: atom_id res chain seq x y z
N MET A 1 -1.35 -4.17 1.92
CA MET A 1 -0.15 -3.30 1.93
C MET A 1 0.36 -3.11 3.35
N VAL A 2 1.66 -3.24 3.57
CA VAL A 2 2.27 -3.17 4.89
C VAL A 2 3.22 -1.97 4.97
N ALA A 3 3.02 -1.06 5.91
CA ALA A 3 3.95 0.04 6.19
C ALA A 3 4.59 -0.12 7.58
N GLN A 4 5.90 0.05 7.66
CA GLN A 4 6.68 -0.04 8.91
C GLN A 4 6.73 1.32 9.61
N ALA A 5 5.93 1.49 10.66
CA ALA A 5 6.02 2.62 11.58
C ALA A 5 6.90 2.24 12.79
N GLY A 6 8.20 2.06 12.56
CA GLY A 6 9.19 1.86 13.63
C GLY A 6 9.31 0.44 14.22
N ARG A 7 10.10 0.34 15.30
CA ARG A 7 10.67 -0.90 15.89
C ARG A 7 9.58 -1.91 16.28
N LYS A 8 9.18 -2.75 15.30
CA LYS A 8 8.21 -3.85 15.37
C LYS A 8 6.69 -3.50 15.28
N LYS A 9 6.29 -2.39 14.67
CA LYS A 9 4.87 -2.19 14.26
C LYS A 9 4.71 -2.21 12.75
N VAL A 10 4.16 -3.33 12.28
CA VAL A 10 3.81 -3.65 10.90
C VAL A 10 2.34 -3.26 10.74
N THR A 11 2.05 -2.09 10.17
CA THR A 11 0.66 -1.68 9.93
C THR A 11 0.22 -2.26 8.59
N ARG A 12 -0.69 -3.23 8.62
CA ARG A 12 -1.33 -3.77 7.43
C ARG A 12 -2.54 -2.91 7.08
N ARG A 13 -2.60 -2.47 5.84
CA ARG A 13 -3.68 -1.66 5.27
C ARG A 13 -4.11 -2.28 3.97
N ASN A 14 -5.41 -2.45 3.80
CA ASN A 14 -6.01 -2.94 2.56
C ASN A 14 -6.46 -1.73 1.74
N GLY A 15 -6.22 -1.79 0.44
CA GLY A 15 -6.50 -0.69 -0.45
C GLY A 15 -6.43 -1.10 -1.91
N ILE A 16 -6.96 -0.25 -2.78
CA ILE A 16 -7.04 -0.47 -4.22
C ILE A 16 -6.04 0.47 -4.90
N LEU A 17 -5.23 -0.07 -5.82
CA LEU A 17 -4.36 0.74 -6.67
C LEU A 17 -5.23 1.56 -7.62
N ARG A 18 -5.13 2.90 -7.54
CA ARG A 18 -5.93 3.81 -8.38
C ARG A 18 -5.16 4.35 -9.55
N GLU A 19 -3.99 4.91 -9.30
CA GLU A 19 -3.19 5.60 -10.31
C GLU A 19 -1.72 5.21 -10.20
N THR A 20 -1.05 5.11 -11.34
CA THR A 20 0.39 4.85 -11.43
C THR A 20 1.06 5.93 -12.23
N PHE A 21 2.11 6.51 -11.67
CA PHE A 21 2.98 7.48 -12.31
C PHE A 21 4.40 6.91 -12.42
N PRO A 22 5.31 7.54 -13.19
CA PRO A 22 6.67 7.00 -13.39
C PRO A 22 7.49 6.83 -12.11
N ALA A 23 7.26 7.67 -11.09
CA ALA A 23 8.04 7.65 -9.84
C ALA A 23 7.25 7.16 -8.62
N ILE A 24 5.92 7.26 -8.66
CA ILE A 24 5.03 6.96 -7.54
C ILE A 24 3.77 6.26 -8.01
N PHE A 25 3.08 5.60 -7.10
CA PHE A 25 1.75 5.05 -7.31
C PHE A 25 0.83 5.45 -6.16
N VAL A 26 -0.46 5.59 -6.45
CA VAL A 26 -1.49 6.05 -5.52
C VAL A 26 -2.42 4.89 -5.19
N VAL A 27 -2.58 4.63 -3.89
CA VAL A 27 -3.46 3.60 -3.36
C VAL A 27 -4.57 4.29 -2.56
N GLU A 28 -5.82 3.95 -2.86
CA GLU A 28 -6.96 4.29 -2.02
C GLU A 28 -7.10 3.27 -0.90
N LEU A 29 -7.09 3.74 0.35
CA LEU A 29 -7.25 2.90 1.53
C LEU A 29 -8.71 2.89 1.96
N ASN A 30 -9.18 1.76 2.47
CA ASN A 30 -10.55 1.67 2.99
C ASN A 30 -10.71 2.57 4.22
N GLN A 31 -11.68 3.48 4.12
CA GLN A 31 -11.95 4.57 5.08
C GLN A 31 -12.57 4.07 6.39
N GLU A 32 -13.18 2.88 6.40
CA GLU A 32 -13.73 2.25 7.62
C GLU A 32 -12.64 1.84 8.63
N GLU A 33 -11.39 1.66 8.18
CA GLU A 33 -10.28 1.21 9.02
C GLU A 33 -9.15 2.25 9.16
N ASN A 34 -9.17 3.34 8.37
CA ASN A 34 -8.08 4.32 8.32
C ASN A 34 -8.59 5.76 8.19
N ASP A 35 -7.99 6.70 8.94
CA ASP A 35 -8.29 8.15 8.95
C ASP A 35 -7.94 8.89 7.63
N PHE A 36 -7.38 8.20 6.63
CA PHE A 36 -6.89 8.78 5.38
C PHE A 36 -7.35 7.95 4.17
N GLU A 37 -7.92 8.63 3.18
CA GLU A 37 -8.54 8.02 2.00
C GLU A 37 -7.52 7.62 0.91
N ARG A 38 -6.42 8.37 0.75
CA ARG A 38 -5.40 8.16 -0.30
C ARG A 38 -3.99 8.26 0.24
N VAL A 39 -3.13 7.34 -0.18
CA VAL A 39 -1.70 7.35 0.12
C VAL A 39 -0.90 7.09 -1.14
N SER A 40 0.13 7.90 -1.38
CA SER A 40 1.10 7.68 -2.44
C SER A 40 2.37 7.02 -1.89
N TYR A 41 2.93 6.11 -2.67
CA TYR A 41 4.18 5.42 -2.38
C TYR A 41 5.10 5.47 -3.59
N SER A 42 6.41 5.46 -3.36
CA SER A 42 7.39 5.42 -4.44
C SER A 42 7.79 3.97 -4.76
N TYR A 43 8.27 3.73 -5.98
CA TYR A 43 8.86 2.43 -6.31
C TYR A 43 10.15 2.17 -5.53
N ALA A 44 10.83 3.23 -5.08
CA ALA A 44 12.00 3.09 -4.21
C ALA A 44 11.61 2.47 -2.85
N ASP A 45 10.41 2.76 -2.34
CA ASP A 45 9.91 2.16 -1.09
C ASP A 45 9.70 0.65 -1.24
N LEU A 46 9.23 0.19 -2.41
CA LEU A 46 9.14 -1.24 -2.74
C LEU A 46 10.51 -1.86 -2.88
N LEU A 47 11.41 -1.21 -3.62
CA LEU A 47 12.76 -1.70 -3.88
C LEU A 47 13.59 -1.82 -2.59
N THR A 48 13.44 -0.86 -1.68
CA THR A 48 14.11 -0.82 -0.37
C THR A 48 13.42 -1.68 0.69
N LYS A 49 12.30 -2.34 0.35
CA LYS A 49 11.48 -3.14 1.27
C LYS A 49 10.98 -2.35 2.48
N SER A 50 10.82 -1.04 2.31
CA SER A 50 10.19 -0.17 3.31
C SER A 50 8.68 -0.46 3.39
N ILE A 51 8.10 -0.96 2.30
CA ILE A 51 6.72 -1.42 2.20
C ILE A 51 6.65 -2.80 1.54
N GLU A 52 5.60 -3.56 1.88
CA GLU A 52 5.30 -4.85 1.23
C GLU A 52 3.88 -4.82 0.66
N ILE A 53 3.73 -5.27 -0.59
CA ILE A 53 2.45 -5.39 -1.27
C ILE A 53 2.17 -6.88 -1.46
N SER A 54 0.97 -7.30 -1.05
CA SER A 54 0.41 -8.60 -1.37
C SER A 54 -0.84 -8.34 -2.19
N PHE A 55 -0.94 -9.00 -3.33
CA PHE A 55 -2.14 -8.98 -4.15
C PHE A 55 -3.03 -10.14 -3.68
N ASP A 56 -4.28 -9.85 -3.34
CA ASP A 56 -5.28 -10.91 -3.22
C ASP A 56 -5.54 -11.44 -4.63
N ASP A 57 -5.08 -12.67 -4.88
CA ASP A 57 -5.23 -13.37 -6.14
C ASP A 57 -6.71 -13.76 -6.30
N VAL A 58 -7.57 -12.78 -6.60
CA VAL A 58 -8.94 -13.05 -7.06
C VAL A 58 -8.85 -13.37 -8.55
N ALA A 59 -8.17 -14.48 -8.86
CA ALA A 59 -8.33 -15.15 -10.13
C ALA A 59 -9.74 -15.73 -10.15
N THR A 60 -10.72 -14.90 -10.56
CA THR A 60 -12.06 -15.36 -10.90
C THR A 60 -11.93 -16.37 -12.04
N ALA A 61 -12.23 -17.63 -11.70
CA ALA A 61 -12.46 -18.75 -12.61
C ALA A 61 -13.73 -18.56 -13.44
#